data_AF-A0A1G5AGT1-F1
#
_entry.id   AF-A0A1G5AGT1-F1
#
_cell.length_a   1.000
_cell.length_b   1.000
_cell.length_c   1.000
_cell.angle_alpha   90.00
_cell.angle_beta   90.00
_cell.angle_gamma   90.00
#
_symmetry.space_group_name_H-M   'P 1'
#
loop_
_entity.id
_entity.type
_entity.pdbx_description
1 polymer ?
#
loop_
_entity_poly.entity_id
_entity_poly.type
_entity_poly.pdbx_seq_one_letter_code
_entity_poly.pdbx_strand_id
1 'polypeptide(L)'
;MFKNVMSKIVRAALVVVSVTAMAFLVGCAGKPIIETKIVEKPVPVFCQVEIPSECKDAYAVDRVSAKDDPVTINRAFRQELEERWACEIKLRAAVKGCNAKVEVR
;
A
#
# COMPACT_ATOMS: atom_id res chain seq x y z
N MET A 1 -61.26 27.67 -46.13
CA MET A 1 -59.82 27.53 -46.43
C MET A 1 -58.91 27.54 -45.19
N PHE A 2 -59.16 28.37 -44.17
CA PHE A 2 -58.27 28.53 -43.00
C PHE A 2 -58.03 27.25 -42.15
N LYS A 3 -59.04 26.38 -41.96
CA LYS A 3 -58.89 25.15 -41.16
C LYS A 3 -57.84 24.17 -41.70
N ASN A 4 -57.72 24.06 -43.02
CA ASN A 4 -56.73 23.19 -43.67
C ASN A 4 -55.31 23.73 -43.59
N VAL A 5 -55.14 25.06 -43.58
CA VAL A 5 -53.83 25.69 -43.42
C VAL A 5 -53.35 25.53 -41.99
N MET A 6 -54.23 25.74 -41.00
CA MET A 6 -53.90 25.61 -39.59
C MET A 6 -53.55 24.16 -39.20
N SER A 7 -54.26 23.17 -39.76
CA SER A 7 -53.92 21.74 -39.57
C SER A 7 -52.56 21.36 -40.16
N LYS A 8 -52.18 21.95 -41.30
CA LYS A 8 -50.86 21.71 -41.92
C LYS A 8 -49.73 22.32 -41.10
N ILE A 9 -49.92 23.51 -40.54
CA ILE A 9 -48.93 24.18 -39.67
C ILE A 9 -48.73 23.39 -38.38
N VAL A 10 -49.82 22.92 -37.74
CA VAL A 10 -49.73 22.11 -36.52
C VAL A 10 -49.00 20.79 -36.77
N ARG A 11 -49.27 20.12 -37.89
CA ARG A 11 -48.54 18.89 -38.28
C ARG A 11 -47.06 19.15 -38.55
N ALA A 12 -46.73 20.24 -39.24
CA ALA A 12 -45.34 20.62 -39.49
C ALA A 12 -44.60 20.94 -38.17
N ALA A 13 -45.23 21.68 -37.27
CA ALA A 13 -44.66 21.98 -35.95
C ALA A 13 -44.43 20.71 -35.12
N LEU A 14 -45.36 19.76 -35.14
CA LEU A 14 -45.22 18.49 -34.42
C LEU A 14 -44.04 17.66 -34.96
N VAL A 15 -43.85 17.63 -36.28
CA VAL A 15 -42.73 16.94 -36.92
C VAL A 15 -41.41 17.59 -36.52
N VAL A 16 -41.31 18.92 -36.56
CA VAL A 16 -40.10 19.66 -36.17
C VAL A 16 -39.75 19.39 -34.70
N VAL A 17 -40.73 19.41 -33.80
CA VAL A 17 -40.52 19.11 -32.37
C VAL A 17 -40.05 17.66 -32.15
N SER A 18 -40.61 16.70 -32.89
CA SER A 18 -40.21 15.30 -32.76
C SER A 18 -38.77 15.04 -33.26
N VAL A 19 -38.37 15.69 -34.35
CA VAL A 19 -37.03 15.55 -34.94
C VAL A 19 -35.97 16.20 -34.05
N THR A 20 -36.25 17.38 -33.48
CA THR A 20 -35.32 18.03 -32.56
C THR A 20 -35.17 17.22 -31.26
N ALA A 21 -36.26 16.71 -30.69
CA ALA A 21 -36.22 15.88 -29.49
C ALA A 21 -35.37 14.61 -29.68
N MET A 22 -35.49 13.94 -30.83
CA MET A 22 -34.63 12.78 -31.14
C MET A 22 -33.15 13.15 -31.24
N ALA A 23 -32.81 14.29 -31.86
CA ALA A 23 -31.42 14.71 -32.02
C ALA A 23 -30.71 14.98 -30.67
N PHE A 24 -31.43 15.50 -29.68
CA PHE A 24 -30.86 15.76 -28.35
C PHE A 24 -30.65 14.49 -27.50
N LEU A 25 -31.40 13.41 -27.76
CA LEU A 25 -31.32 12.18 -26.97
C LEU A 25 -30.16 11.26 -27.37
N VAL A 26 -29.62 11.39 -28.59
CA VAL A 26 -28.49 10.56 -29.07
C VAL A 26 -27.20 10.84 -28.30
N GLY A 27 -27.04 12.04 -27.73
CA GLY A 27 -25.86 12.42 -26.95
C GLY A 27 -25.84 11.90 -25.49
N CYS A 28 -26.97 11.44 -24.95
CA CYS A 28 -27.06 10.97 -23.55
C CYS A 28 -26.79 9.47 -23.37
N ALA A 29 -26.67 8.70 -24.45
CA ALA A 29 -26.42 7.25 -24.42
C ALA A 29 -24.96 6.88 -24.74
N GLY A 30 -24.02 7.82 -24.55
CA GLY A 30 -22.59 7.59 -24.78
C GLY A 30 -22.03 6.52 -23.84
N LYS A 31 -21.18 5.64 -24.39
CA LYS A 31 -20.46 4.62 -23.60
C LYS A 31 -19.59 5.33 -22.55
N PRO A 32 -19.66 4.96 -21.26
CA PRO A 32 -18.86 5.63 -20.25
C PRO A 32 -17.36 5.48 -20.56
N ILE A 33 -16.64 6.59 -20.55
CA ILE A 33 -15.18 6.61 -20.68
C ILE A 33 -14.61 6.21 -19.31
N ILE A 34 -13.99 5.03 -19.25
CA ILE A 34 -13.31 4.57 -18.04
C ILE A 34 -11.94 5.24 -18.01
N GLU A 35 -11.79 6.28 -17.20
CA GLU A 35 -10.49 6.91 -16.92
C GLU A 35 -9.80 6.18 -15.77
N THR A 36 -8.73 5.43 -16.06
CA THR A 36 -7.83 4.93 -15.03
C THR A 36 -6.85 6.04 -14.64
N LYS A 37 -6.97 6.56 -13.42
CA LYS A 37 -5.99 7.48 -12.84
C LYS A 37 -5.02 6.69 -11.95
N ILE A 38 -3.73 6.86 -12.19
CA ILE A 38 -2.69 6.36 -11.28
C ILE A 38 -2.71 7.30 -10.07
N VAL A 39 -2.97 6.75 -8.89
CA VAL A 39 -2.92 7.49 -7.62
C VAL A 39 -1.82 6.87 -6.78
N GLU A 40 -0.75 7.63 -6.55
CA GLU A 40 0.30 7.25 -5.61
C GLU A 40 -0.25 7.37 -4.19
N LYS A 41 -0.40 6.23 -3.51
CA LYS A 41 -0.78 6.16 -2.10
C LYS A 41 0.24 5.30 -1.37
N PRO A 42 0.68 5.69 -0.17
CA PRO A 42 1.49 4.83 0.67
C PRO A 42 0.67 3.59 1.03
N VAL A 43 1.13 2.42 0.60
CA VAL A 43 0.55 1.13 0.99
C VAL A 43 1.45 0.54 2.08
N PRO A 44 0.93 0.24 3.28
CA PRO A 44 1.73 -0.40 4.31
C PRO A 44 2.16 -1.79 3.83
N VAL A 45 3.45 -1.97 3.58
CA VAL A 45 4.02 -3.27 3.24
C VAL A 45 4.35 -3.99 4.54
N PHE A 46 3.75 -5.16 4.75
CA PHE A 46 4.09 -5.98 5.90
C PHE A 46 5.49 -6.55 5.69
N CYS A 47 6.44 -6.14 6.54
CA CYS A 47 7.71 -6.84 6.66
C CYS A 47 7.63 -7.83 7.80
N GLN A 48 7.88 -9.10 7.50
CA GLN A 48 8.18 -10.08 8.52
C GLN A 48 9.68 -10.04 8.79
N VAL A 49 10.07 -9.49 9.94
CA VAL A 49 11.46 -9.57 10.43
C VAL A 49 11.54 -10.81 11.31
N GLU A 50 12.26 -11.82 10.85
CA GLU A 50 12.57 -13.00 11.66
C GLU A 50 13.74 -12.71 12.60
N ILE A 51 13.71 -13.31 13.78
CA ILE A 51 14.80 -13.20 14.75
C ILE A 51 16.02 -13.95 14.17
N PRO A 52 17.18 -13.28 14.02
CA PRO A 52 18.40 -13.95 13.54
C PRO A 52 18.80 -15.12 14.43
N SER A 53 19.38 -16.17 13.84
CA SER A 53 19.87 -17.36 14.57
C SER A 53 20.96 -17.05 15.60
N GLU A 54 21.61 -15.90 15.46
CA GLU A 54 22.66 -15.41 16.37
C GLU A 54 22.08 -14.83 17.66
N CYS A 55 20.80 -14.46 17.66
CA CYS A 55 20.12 -13.97 18.85
C CYS A 55 19.78 -15.17 19.74
N LYS A 56 20.32 -15.17 20.95
CA LYS A 56 20.12 -16.22 21.95
C LYS A 56 19.19 -15.74 23.05
N ASP A 57 18.36 -16.63 23.57
CA ASP A 57 17.50 -16.36 24.72
C ASP A 57 18.26 -16.42 26.06
N ALA A 58 19.40 -17.11 26.08
CA ALA A 58 20.30 -17.20 27.22
C ALA A 58 21.75 -16.96 26.77
N TYR A 59 22.45 -16.12 27.52
CA TYR A 59 23.81 -15.70 27.24
C TYR A 59 24.83 -16.44 28.10
N ALA A 60 26.10 -16.32 27.74
CA ALA A 60 27.20 -16.94 28.49
C ALA A 60 27.21 -16.57 29.99
N VAL A 61 26.79 -15.35 30.33
CA VAL A 61 26.73 -14.88 31.73
C VAL A 61 25.62 -15.52 32.56
N ASP A 62 24.55 -16.01 31.93
CA ASP A 62 23.45 -16.67 32.65
C ASP A 62 23.87 -18.03 33.24
N ARG A 63 25.04 -18.52 32.83
CA ARG A 63 25.61 -19.80 33.25
C ARG A 63 26.67 -19.66 34.33
N VAL A 64 27.07 -18.43 34.71
CA VAL A 64 28.07 -18.20 35.76
C VAL A 64 27.41 -17.75 37.06
N SER A 65 28.00 -18.17 38.18
CA SER A 65 27.63 -17.75 39.52
C SER A 65 28.55 -16.64 40.01
N ALA A 66 28.07 -15.79 40.92
CA ALA A 66 28.90 -14.82 41.63
C ALA A 66 30.01 -15.47 42.49
N LYS A 67 29.94 -16.79 42.71
CA LYS A 67 30.95 -17.57 43.43
C LYS A 67 32.04 -18.14 42.53
N ASP A 68 31.90 -18.04 41.21
CA ASP A 68 32.86 -18.57 40.26
C ASP A 68 34.15 -17.75 40.26
N ASP A 69 35.21 -18.34 39.71
CA ASP A 69 36.49 -17.66 39.57
C ASP A 69 36.36 -16.37 38.72
N PRO A 70 37.01 -15.26 39.11
CA PRO A 70 36.96 -14.00 38.36
C PRO A 70 37.37 -14.12 36.88
N VAL A 71 38.27 -15.04 36.53
CA VAL A 71 38.69 -15.27 35.14
C VAL A 71 37.56 -15.89 34.32
N THR A 72 36.83 -16.85 34.90
CA THR A 72 35.66 -17.50 34.31
C THR A 72 34.54 -16.49 34.08
N ILE A 73 34.25 -15.65 35.08
CA ILE A 73 33.25 -14.58 34.98
C ILE A 73 33.62 -13.60 33.86
N ASN A 74 34.88 -13.13 33.83
CA ASN A 74 35.35 -12.20 32.78
C ASN A 74 35.28 -12.81 31.37
N ARG A 75 35.55 -14.10 31.23
CA ARG A 75 35.42 -14.79 29.94
C ARG A 75 33.96 -14.86 29.48
N ALA A 76 33.04 -15.15 30.39
CA ALA A 76 31.61 -15.17 30.09
C ALA A 76 31.11 -13.79 29.64
N PHE A 77 31.52 -12.70 30.31
CA PHE A 77 31.18 -11.34 29.87
C PHE A 77 31.69 -11.01 28.48
N ARG A 78 32.95 -11.35 28.17
CA ARG A 78 33.51 -11.12 26.84
C ARG A 78 32.75 -11.90 25.77
N GLN A 79 32.38 -13.14 26.08
CA GLN A 79 31.59 -13.96 25.16
C GLN A 79 30.19 -13.38 24.95
N GLU A 80 29.51 -12.93 26.00
CA GLU A 80 28.19 -12.29 25.89
C GLU A 80 28.24 -11.05 24.98
N LEU A 81 29.27 -10.21 25.13
CA LEU A 81 29.41 -9.02 24.29
C LEU A 81 29.47 -9.37 22.80
N GLU A 82 30.25 -10.39 22.43
CA GLU A 82 30.34 -10.87 21.04
C GLU A 82 29.00 -11.45 20.56
N GLU A 83 28.31 -12.24 21.40
CA GLU A 83 27.01 -12.83 21.10
C GLU A 83 25.92 -11.76 20.86
N ARG A 84 25.86 -10.75 21.74
CA ARG A 84 24.92 -9.62 21.60
C ARG A 84 25.24 -8.77 20.37
N TRP A 85 26.52 -8.51 20.13
CA TRP A 85 26.93 -7.69 19.00
C TRP A 85 26.57 -8.34 17.66
N ALA A 86 26.78 -9.65 17.54
CA ALA A 86 26.39 -10.42 16.34
C ALA A 86 24.88 -10.35 16.08
N CYS A 87 24.05 -10.53 17.11
CA CYS A 87 22.60 -10.39 17.02
C CYS A 87 22.19 -8.97 16.58
N GLU A 88 22.76 -7.93 17.21
CA GLU A 88 22.41 -6.54 16.93
C GLU A 88 22.72 -6.14 15.48
N ILE A 89 23.89 -6.54 14.95
CA ILE A 89 24.28 -6.24 13.58
C ILE A 89 23.24 -6.81 12.59
N LYS A 90 22.87 -8.09 12.78
CA LYS A 90 21.93 -8.76 11.86
C LYS A 90 20.51 -8.24 12.00
N LEU A 91 20.05 -7.98 13.23
CA LEU A 91 18.74 -7.40 13.46
C LEU A 91 18.65 -6.02 12.81
N ARG A 92 19.68 -5.18 12.97
CA ARG A 92 19.75 -3.85 12.33
C ARG A 92 19.75 -3.95 10.81
N ALA A 93 20.45 -4.93 10.23
CA ALA A 93 20.43 -5.18 8.80
C ALA A 93 19.02 -5.59 8.31
N ALA A 94 18.34 -6.48 9.03
CA ALA A 94 16.97 -6.90 8.70
C ALA A 94 15.97 -5.72 8.76
N VAL A 95 16.05 -4.88 9.80
CA VAL A 95 15.21 -3.69 9.94
C VAL A 95 15.48 -2.68 8.83
N LYS A 96 16.76 -2.44 8.47
CA LYS A 96 17.11 -1.58 7.34
C LYS A 96 16.55 -2.11 6.02
N GLY A 97 16.65 -3.41 5.79
CA GLY A 97 16.08 -4.06 4.60
C GLY A 97 14.57 -3.92 4.52
N CYS A 98 13.88 -3.95 5.67
CA CYS A 98 12.46 -3.65 5.72
C CYS A 98 12.16 -2.18 5.36
N ASN A 99 12.84 -1.24 6.00
CA ASN A 99 12.57 0.19 5.81
C ASN A 99 12.95 0.68 4.40
N ALA A 100 13.94 0.07 3.74
CA ALA A 100 14.32 0.41 2.37
C ALA A 100 13.20 0.17 1.33
N LYS A 101 12.23 -0.70 1.63
CA LYS A 101 11.06 -0.95 0.77
C LYS A 101 9.90 0.02 1.04
N VAL A 102 10.00 0.86 2.07
CA VAL A 102 8.98 1.85 2.46
C VAL A 102 9.25 3.21 1.79
N GLU A 103 10.48 3.47 1.32
CA GLU A 103 10.77 4.61 0.43
C GLU A 103 10.29 4.31 -0.99
N VAL A 104 8.98 4.46 -1.20
CA VAL A 104 8.39 4.66 -2.52
C VAL A 104 8.74 6.08 -2.95
N ARG A 105 9.63 6.19 -3.93
CA ARG A 105 9.92 7.42 -4.68
C ARG A 105 8.81 7.70 -5.69
#